data_AF-A0A0R3WWL8-F1
#
_entry.id   AF-A0A0R3WWL8-F1
#
_cell.length_a   1.000
_cell.length_b   1.000
_cell.length_c   1.000
_cell.angle_alpha   90.00
_cell.angle_beta   90.00
_cell.angle_gamma   90.00
#
_symmetry.space_group_name_H-M   'P 1'
#
loop_
_entity.id
_entity.type
_entity.pdbx_description
1 polymer ?
#
loop_
_entity_poly.entity_id
_entity_poly.type
_entity_poly.pdbx_seq_one_letter_code
_entity_poly.pdbx_strand_id
1 'polypeptide(L)'
;YVVGRIPQLRFLDFKRITQAERKQARSFVKHLSPLAVAEVNNKTKTSAVKTFVPGAPVGSKAAGDDGSEVAKPPQQKHPTSSQPREFPQATLHAGVKRVMLSGGSNQDLMAIQDAIKKAKTMDEVERLHQMLSSGQFAGFAAHWHKQQKH
;
A
#
# COMPACT_ATOMS: atom_id res chain seq x y z
N TYR A 1 -25.83 -0.64 -11.84
CA TYR A 1 -27.02 -0.65 -10.97
C TYR A 1 -27.03 -1.88 -10.04
N VAL A 2 -27.31 -3.09 -10.55
CA VAL A 2 -27.54 -4.34 -9.78
C VAL A 2 -26.57 -4.56 -8.60
N VAL A 3 -25.26 -4.47 -8.83
CA VAL A 3 -24.19 -4.65 -7.83
C VAL A 3 -24.34 -3.77 -6.58
N GLY A 4 -24.98 -2.60 -6.71
CA GLY A 4 -25.22 -1.66 -5.61
C GLY A 4 -26.52 -1.95 -4.83
N ARG A 5 -27.50 -2.63 -5.43
CA ARG A 5 -28.76 -3.05 -4.79
C ARG A 5 -28.65 -4.42 -4.11
N ILE A 6 -27.82 -5.34 -4.64
CA ILE A 6 -27.65 -6.70 -4.11
C ILE A 6 -26.21 -6.88 -3.57
N PRO A 7 -25.90 -6.49 -2.31
CA PRO A 7 -24.53 -6.47 -1.80
C PRO A 7 -23.91 -7.87 -1.64
N GLN A 8 -24.73 -8.92 -1.54
CA GLN A 8 -24.32 -10.32 -1.45
C GLN A 8 -23.93 -10.94 -2.81
N LEU A 9 -24.13 -10.21 -3.92
CA LEU A 9 -23.82 -10.71 -5.25
C LEU A 9 -22.30 -10.87 -5.43
N ARG A 10 -21.89 -12.06 -5.92
CA ARG A 10 -20.47 -12.44 -6.12
C ARG A 10 -20.07 -12.49 -7.60
N PHE A 11 -21.02 -12.80 -8.47
CA PHE A 11 -20.86 -12.87 -9.91
C PHE A 11 -22.02 -12.15 -10.60
N LEU A 12 -21.75 -11.54 -11.75
CA LEU A 12 -22.72 -10.95 -12.67
C LEU A 12 -22.27 -11.31 -14.08
N ASP A 13 -23.18 -11.80 -14.91
CA ASP A 13 -22.92 -12.18 -16.32
C ASP A 13 -21.67 -13.08 -16.46
N PHE A 14 -21.63 -14.14 -15.65
CA PHE A 14 -20.54 -15.11 -15.49
C PHE A 14 -19.18 -14.54 -15.00
N LYS A 15 -19.07 -13.23 -14.77
CA LYS A 15 -17.83 -12.54 -14.34
C LYS A 15 -17.86 -12.26 -12.84
N ARG A 16 -16.69 -12.39 -12.16
CA ARG A 16 -16.57 -12.17 -10.71
C ARG A 16 -16.51 -10.68 -10.38
N ILE A 17 -17.41 -10.21 -9.53
CA ILE A 17 -17.50 -8.80 -9.11
C ILE A 17 -16.28 -8.43 -8.25
N THR A 18 -15.59 -7.36 -8.63
CA THR A 18 -14.41 -6.80 -7.94
C THR A 18 -14.79 -5.80 -6.85
N GLN A 19 -13.83 -5.44 -5.99
CA GLN A 19 -14.01 -4.36 -5.01
C GLN A 19 -14.10 -2.97 -5.67
N ALA A 20 -13.50 -2.78 -6.85
CA ALA A 20 -13.58 -1.53 -7.59
C ALA A 20 -15.01 -1.26 -8.09
N GLU A 21 -15.60 -2.24 -8.79
CA GLU A 21 -17.00 -2.19 -9.23
C GLU A 21 -17.96 -2.05 -8.05
N ARG A 22 -17.69 -2.73 -6.92
CA ARG A 22 -18.48 -2.59 -5.69
C ARG A 22 -18.39 -1.17 -5.10
N LYS A 23 -17.23 -0.53 -5.12
CA LYS A 23 -17.05 0.87 -4.68
C LYS A 23 -17.81 1.84 -5.58
N GLN A 24 -17.66 1.69 -6.90
CA GLN A 24 -18.30 2.51 -7.93
C GLN A 24 -19.84 2.36 -7.93
N ALA A 25 -20.36 1.14 -7.79
CA ALA A 25 -21.79 0.90 -7.66
C ALA A 25 -22.38 1.55 -6.39
N ARG A 26 -21.62 1.57 -5.29
CA ARG A 26 -22.01 2.20 -4.02
C ARG A 26 -21.95 3.73 -4.05
N SER A 27 -21.11 4.36 -4.87
CA SER A 27 -21.19 5.82 -5.07
C SER A 27 -22.43 6.20 -5.86
N PHE A 28 -22.77 5.50 -6.95
CA PHE A 28 -23.96 5.84 -7.74
C PHE A 28 -25.27 5.62 -6.98
N VAL A 29 -25.43 4.49 -6.27
CA VAL A 29 -26.69 4.19 -5.54
C VAL A 29 -26.96 5.15 -4.36
N LYS A 30 -25.96 5.91 -3.87
CA LYS A 30 -26.18 6.98 -2.87
C LYS A 30 -26.89 8.21 -3.41
N HIS A 31 -26.80 8.49 -4.71
CA HIS A 31 -27.38 9.68 -5.34
C HIS A 31 -28.64 9.37 -6.15
N LEU A 32 -28.95 8.09 -6.38
CA LEU A 32 -30.28 7.66 -6.84
C LEU A 32 -31.21 7.55 -5.63
N SER A 33 -31.92 8.64 -5.33
CA SER A 33 -32.94 8.71 -4.28
C SER A 33 -33.97 7.57 -4.39
N PRO A 34 -34.52 7.07 -3.26
CA PRO A 34 -35.13 5.74 -3.19
C PRO A 34 -36.55 5.68 -3.76
N LEU A 35 -36.69 5.74 -5.08
CA LEU A 35 -37.89 5.22 -5.75
C LEU A 35 -37.87 3.68 -5.61
N ALA A 36 -38.77 3.18 -4.76
CA ALA A 36 -38.95 1.78 -4.37
C ALA A 36 -37.69 1.03 -3.89
N VAL A 37 -37.59 0.83 -2.58
CA VAL A 37 -37.67 -0.48 -1.90
C VAL A 37 -37.43 -0.22 -0.41
N ALA A 38 -38.37 -0.64 0.43
CA ALA A 38 -38.20 -0.60 1.88
C ALA A 38 -37.23 -1.70 2.34
N GLU A 39 -36.47 -1.38 3.38
CA GLU A 39 -36.08 -2.27 4.48
C GLU A 39 -36.10 -3.81 4.23
N VAL A 40 -34.90 -4.37 3.97
CA VAL A 40 -34.56 -5.74 4.42
C VAL A 40 -33.15 -5.70 5.03
N ASN A 41 -33.02 -5.09 6.21
CA ASN A 41 -31.76 -5.07 6.97
C ASN A 41 -31.87 -5.95 8.22
N ASN A 42 -32.02 -7.26 8.01
CA ASN A 42 -32.02 -8.27 9.07
C ASN A 42 -30.62 -8.44 9.70
N LYS A 43 -30.22 -7.45 10.50
CA LYS A 43 -29.09 -7.55 11.43
C LYS A 43 -29.44 -6.86 12.75
N THR A 44 -30.04 -7.65 13.64
CA THR A 44 -30.37 -7.29 15.02
C THR A 44 -29.19 -6.66 15.75
N LYS A 45 -29.46 -5.57 16.49
CA LYS A 45 -28.53 -5.06 17.51
C LYS A 45 -28.60 -5.95 18.75
N THR A 46 -27.78 -6.99 18.81
CA THR A 46 -27.46 -7.65 20.08
C THR A 46 -26.20 -7.03 20.66
N SER A 47 -26.19 -6.80 21.98
CA SER A 47 -25.07 -6.19 22.71
C SER A 47 -23.81 -7.07 22.70
N ALA A 48 -22.66 -6.47 23.04
CA ALA A 48 -21.36 -7.12 22.99
C ALA A 48 -21.23 -8.25 24.02
N VAL A 49 -21.47 -9.50 23.60
CA VAL A 49 -21.12 -10.69 24.38
C VAL A 49 -19.63 -10.96 24.24
N LYS A 50 -18.90 -10.86 25.35
CA LYS A 50 -17.48 -11.22 25.45
C LYS A 50 -17.31 -12.74 25.44
N THR A 51 -17.41 -13.35 24.26
CA THR A 51 -17.23 -14.80 24.12
C THR A 51 -15.77 -15.19 24.34
N PHE A 52 -15.57 -16.30 25.06
CA PHE A 52 -14.30 -16.77 25.59
C PHE A 52 -13.29 -17.16 24.49
N VAL A 53 -12.00 -16.92 24.74
CA VAL A 53 -10.89 -17.47 23.96
C VAL A 53 -10.21 -18.57 24.81
N PRO A 54 -10.42 -19.85 24.51
CA PRO A 54 -9.74 -20.94 25.21
C PRO A 54 -8.22 -20.80 25.08
N GLY A 55 -7.51 -20.76 26.22
CA GLY A 55 -6.06 -20.61 26.29
C GLY A 55 -5.53 -19.20 26.63
N ALA A 56 -6.39 -18.21 26.85
CA ALA A 56 -5.95 -16.90 27.34
C ALA A 56 -5.56 -16.95 28.84
N PRO A 57 -4.30 -16.62 29.23
CA PRO A 57 -3.91 -16.59 30.63
C PRO A 57 -4.43 -15.32 31.32
N VAL A 58 -5.16 -15.49 32.43
CA VAL A 58 -5.69 -14.38 33.24
C VAL A 58 -4.64 -13.84 34.21
N GLY A 59 -3.76 -12.98 33.70
CA GLY A 59 -2.78 -12.23 34.50
C GLY A 59 -3.42 -11.08 35.29
N SER A 60 -2.90 -10.82 36.50
CA SER A 60 -3.56 -10.00 37.53
C SER A 60 -2.98 -8.60 37.73
N LYS A 61 -3.80 -7.75 38.37
CA LYS A 61 -3.54 -6.42 38.97
C LYS A 61 -3.38 -5.21 38.04
N ALA A 62 -3.73 -4.07 38.64
CA ALA A 62 -3.45 -2.71 38.21
C ALA A 62 -2.86 -1.92 39.39
N ALA A 63 -2.38 -0.71 39.11
CA ALA A 63 -1.82 0.31 40.02
C ALA A 63 -0.44 0.03 40.64
N GLY A 64 0.40 1.08 40.65
CA GLY A 64 1.42 1.30 41.69
C GLY A 64 2.89 1.24 41.27
N ASP A 65 3.41 2.39 40.83
CA ASP A 65 4.64 3.05 41.32
C ASP A 65 6.07 2.47 41.11
N ASP A 66 7.01 3.42 41.01
CA ASP A 66 8.50 3.42 41.11
C ASP A 66 9.37 2.33 40.42
N GLY A 67 10.69 2.59 40.38
CA GLY A 67 11.69 1.52 40.54
C GLY A 67 12.65 1.28 39.37
N SER A 68 13.87 1.79 39.49
CA SER A 68 14.98 1.61 38.54
C SER A 68 15.68 0.24 38.57
N GLU A 69 15.97 -0.30 37.38
CA GLU A 69 17.21 -1.01 37.02
C GLU A 69 17.50 -2.44 37.58
N VAL A 70 18.53 -3.08 36.98
CA VAL A 70 19.33 -4.24 37.43
C VAL A 70 18.99 -5.64 36.85
N ALA A 71 20.08 -6.41 36.60
CA ALA A 71 20.21 -7.87 36.36
C ALA A 71 19.91 -8.49 34.96
N LYS A 72 21.01 -8.84 34.27
CA LYS A 72 21.13 -10.02 33.37
C LYS A 72 21.15 -11.30 34.22
N PRO A 73 20.90 -12.52 33.67
CA PRO A 73 22.02 -13.38 33.20
C PRO A 73 21.62 -14.36 32.06
N PRO A 74 22.48 -15.31 31.63
CA PRO A 74 23.94 -15.46 31.77
C PRO A 74 24.68 -15.43 30.41
N GLN A 75 26.01 -15.59 30.44
CA GLN A 75 26.87 -15.75 29.25
C GLN A 75 27.58 -17.10 29.28
N GLN A 76 27.90 -17.66 28.12
CA GLN A 76 29.03 -18.60 27.96
C GLN A 76 30.19 -17.91 27.22
N LYS A 77 31.41 -18.32 27.57
CA LYS A 77 32.68 -17.93 26.93
C LYS A 77 32.98 -18.98 25.82
N HIS A 78 34.04 -19.01 25.00
CA HIS A 78 35.45 -18.63 25.09
C HIS A 78 36.00 -18.49 23.63
N PRO A 79 37.32 -18.34 23.37
CA PRO A 79 38.26 -17.29 23.79
C PRO A 79 38.86 -16.52 22.58
N THR A 80 39.81 -15.63 22.86
CA THR A 80 40.52 -14.75 21.91
C THR A 80 41.45 -15.48 20.92
N SER A 81 41.55 -14.95 19.69
CA SER A 81 42.79 -14.92 18.89
C SER A 81 42.78 -13.74 17.92
N SER A 82 43.94 -13.13 17.67
CA SER A 82 44.08 -11.81 17.04
C SER A 82 44.60 -11.87 15.60
N GLN A 83 43.79 -11.43 14.63
CA GLN A 83 44.27 -10.80 13.38
C GLN A 83 43.22 -9.83 12.81
N PRO A 84 43.60 -8.63 12.35
CA PRO A 84 42.77 -7.81 11.48
C PRO A 84 42.80 -8.39 10.07
N ARG A 85 41.88 -9.32 9.76
CA ARG A 85 41.67 -9.75 8.38
C ARG A 85 40.93 -8.64 7.64
N GLU A 86 41.66 -7.81 6.91
CA GLU A 86 41.07 -6.86 5.97
C GLU A 86 40.28 -7.63 4.90
N PHE A 87 38.96 -7.61 5.04
CA PHE A 87 38.08 -7.87 3.91
C PHE A 87 38.27 -6.70 2.94
N PRO A 88 38.54 -6.93 1.65
CA PRO A 88 38.74 -5.85 0.71
C PRO A 88 37.48 -4.97 0.69
N GLN A 89 37.64 -3.72 1.12
CA GLN A 89 36.60 -2.70 1.08
C GLN A 89 35.97 -2.73 -0.31
N ALA A 90 34.67 -3.01 -0.38
CA ALA A 90 34.00 -3.25 -1.66
C ALA A 90 33.93 -1.94 -2.45
N THR A 91 34.93 -1.68 -3.29
CA THR A 91 35.00 -0.51 -4.16
C THR A 91 33.73 -0.45 -5.00
N LEU A 92 32.84 0.49 -4.65
CA LEU A 92 31.58 0.71 -5.33
C LEU A 92 31.88 1.31 -6.70
N HIS A 93 32.09 0.45 -7.69
CA HIS A 93 32.37 0.84 -9.07
C HIS A 93 31.18 1.64 -9.60
N ALA A 94 31.37 2.95 -9.75
CA ALA A 94 30.34 3.92 -10.13
C ALA A 94 29.93 3.79 -11.61
N GLY A 95 29.25 2.69 -11.95
CA GLY A 95 28.83 2.39 -13.33
C GLY A 95 27.62 1.46 -13.47
N VAL A 96 27.37 0.54 -12.53
CA VAL A 96 26.29 -0.46 -12.67
C VAL A 96 24.98 0.03 -12.07
N LYS A 97 24.21 0.81 -12.85
CA LYS A 97 22.83 1.20 -12.50
C LYS A 97 21.83 0.04 -12.72
N ARG A 98 21.80 -0.90 -11.77
CA ARG A 98 20.69 -1.86 -11.55
C ARG A 98 20.63 -2.23 -10.05
N VAL A 99 19.48 -2.55 -9.44
CA VAL A 99 18.14 -2.79 -10.03
C VAL A 99 17.31 -1.47 -10.10
N MET A 100 16.17 -1.17 -9.46
CA MET A 100 15.30 -1.83 -8.47
C MET A 100 13.84 -1.89 -8.96
N LEU A 101 12.98 -2.52 -8.16
CA LEU A 101 11.61 -2.92 -8.51
C LEU A 101 10.67 -1.73 -8.80
N SER A 102 10.02 -1.76 -9.97
CA SER A 102 8.63 -1.31 -10.20
C SER A 102 8.16 -0.01 -9.53
N GLY A 103 9.00 1.02 -9.55
CA GLY A 103 8.65 2.37 -9.11
C GLY A 103 9.70 3.34 -9.63
N GLY A 104 9.31 4.21 -10.57
CA GLY A 104 10.19 5.29 -11.02
C GLY A 104 10.59 6.18 -9.84
N SER A 105 11.73 6.84 -9.97
CA SER A 105 12.29 7.66 -8.90
C SER A 105 11.32 8.78 -8.47
N ASN A 106 11.50 9.36 -7.28
CA ASN A 106 10.74 10.54 -6.88
C ASN A 106 10.90 11.70 -7.88
N GLN A 107 12.04 11.77 -8.58
CA GLN A 107 12.27 12.73 -9.67
C GLN A 107 11.43 12.40 -10.92
N ASP A 108 11.28 11.12 -11.28
CA ASP A 108 10.39 10.68 -12.36
C ASP A 108 8.92 11.03 -12.02
N LEU A 109 8.48 10.75 -10.79
CA LEU A 109 7.13 11.11 -10.34
C LEU A 109 6.86 12.62 -10.40
N MET A 110 7.82 13.46 -9.99
CA MET A 110 7.72 14.92 -10.13
C MET A 110 7.66 15.35 -11.61
N ALA A 111 8.51 14.77 -12.46
CA ALA A 111 8.51 15.07 -13.89
C ALA A 111 7.21 14.64 -14.59
N ILE A 112 6.60 13.52 -14.18
CA ILE A 112 5.29 13.08 -14.69
C ILE A 112 4.17 14.02 -14.23
N GLN A 113 4.19 14.49 -12.97
CA GLN A 113 3.24 15.49 -12.51
C GLN A 113 3.36 16.81 -13.28
N ASP A 114 4.58 17.24 -13.60
CA ASP A 114 4.83 18.43 -14.43
C ASP A 114 4.38 18.22 -15.88
N ALA A 115 4.66 17.05 -16.46
CA ALA A 115 4.19 16.67 -17.79
C ALA A 115 2.65 16.63 -17.88
N ILE A 116 1.96 16.09 -16.88
CA ILE A 116 0.48 16.10 -16.83
C ILE A 116 -0.07 17.54 -16.69
N LYS A 117 0.62 18.44 -15.99
CA LYS A 117 0.24 19.85 -15.87
C LYS A 117 0.50 20.65 -17.15
N LYS A 118 1.51 20.27 -17.95
CA LYS A 118 1.97 21.02 -19.12
C LYS A 118 1.50 20.45 -20.48
N ALA A 119 1.04 19.19 -20.51
CA ALA A 119 0.47 18.56 -21.70
C ALA A 119 -0.69 19.40 -22.27
N LYS A 120 -0.67 19.61 -23.58
CA LYS A 120 -1.63 20.47 -24.30
C LYS A 120 -2.37 19.73 -25.41
N THR A 121 -1.89 18.56 -25.80
CA THR A 121 -2.49 17.66 -26.79
C THR A 121 -3.03 16.39 -26.12
N MET A 122 -3.93 15.67 -26.80
CA MET A 122 -4.42 14.39 -26.29
C MET A 122 -3.39 13.26 -26.43
N ASP A 123 -2.55 13.27 -27.48
CA ASP A 123 -1.45 12.31 -27.66
C ASP A 123 -0.48 12.31 -26.46
N GLU A 124 -0.07 13.49 -25.98
CA GLU A 124 0.75 13.61 -24.76
C GLU A 124 0.08 12.95 -23.55
N VAL A 125 -1.22 13.15 -23.37
CA VAL A 125 -1.99 12.62 -22.23
C VAL A 125 -2.21 11.11 -22.34
N GLU A 126 -2.53 10.60 -23.53
CA GLU A 126 -2.66 9.16 -23.80
C GLU A 126 -1.32 8.45 -23.63
N ARG A 127 -0.21 9.05 -24.10
CA ARG A 127 1.14 8.54 -23.91
C ARG A 127 1.55 8.50 -22.43
N LEU A 128 1.24 9.55 -21.67
CA LEU A 128 1.47 9.59 -20.21
C LEU A 128 0.61 8.54 -19.48
N HIS A 129 -0.66 8.39 -19.87
CA HIS A 129 -1.57 7.37 -19.34
C HIS A 129 -1.05 5.96 -19.62
N GLN A 130 -0.65 5.66 -20.86
CA GLN A 130 -0.14 4.36 -21.28
C GLN A 130 1.15 3.99 -20.53
N MET A 131 2.05 4.94 -20.33
CA MET A 131 3.31 4.78 -19.58
C MET A 131 3.10 4.57 -18.07
N LEU A 132 2.11 5.24 -17.47
CA LEU A 132 1.72 5.01 -16.08
C LEU A 132 1.01 3.66 -15.92
N SER A 133 0.14 3.30 -16.86
CA SER A 133 -0.59 2.02 -16.86
C SER A 133 0.34 0.82 -17.00
N SER A 134 1.41 0.92 -17.79
CA SER A 134 2.44 -0.12 -17.91
C SER A 134 3.48 -0.10 -16.77
N GLY A 135 3.51 0.95 -15.94
CA GLY A 135 4.52 1.17 -14.90
C GLY A 135 5.92 1.52 -15.42
N GLN A 136 6.10 1.70 -16.74
CA GLN A 136 7.41 1.87 -17.39
C GLN A 136 7.87 3.35 -17.44
N PHE A 137 7.89 4.00 -16.27
CA PHE A 137 8.21 5.43 -16.15
C PHE A 137 9.54 5.76 -15.47
N ALA A 138 10.38 4.75 -15.17
CA ALA A 138 11.71 4.96 -14.60
C ALA A 138 12.65 5.62 -15.63
N GLY A 139 13.30 6.73 -15.26
CA GLY A 139 14.13 7.52 -16.17
C GLY A 139 13.36 8.47 -17.09
N PHE A 140 12.04 8.62 -16.89
CA PHE A 140 11.23 9.64 -17.58
C PHE A 140 11.75 11.06 -17.34
N ALA A 141 12.23 11.38 -16.13
CA ALA A 141 12.70 12.72 -15.77
C ALA A 141 13.84 13.22 -16.68
N ALA A 142 14.77 12.34 -17.07
CA ALA A 142 15.87 12.69 -17.97
C ALA A 142 15.37 13.09 -19.37
N HIS A 143 14.32 12.42 -19.86
CA HIS A 143 13.70 12.68 -21.15
C HIS A 143 12.80 13.93 -21.11
N TRP A 144 12.05 14.14 -20.02
CA TRP A 144 11.23 15.33 -19.81
C TRP A 144 12.07 16.59 -19.72
N HIS A 145 13.11 16.59 -18.87
CA HIS A 145 13.98 17.75 -18.66
C HIS A 145 14.78 18.15 -19.92
N LYS A 146 15.02 17.20 -20.85
CA LYS A 146 15.60 17.52 -22.17
C LYS A 146 14.60 18.26 -23.08
N GLN A 147 13.32 17.92 -23.03
CA GLN A 147 12.27 18.58 -23.83
C GLN A 147 11.99 20.02 -23.35
N GLN A 148 12.17 20.32 -22.05
CA GLN A 148 11.99 21.67 -21.50
C GLN A 148 13.12 22.67 -21.83
N LYS A 149 14.09 22.30 -22.69
CA LYS A 149 15.21 23.16 -23.14
C LYS A 149 15.08 23.65 -24.58
N HIS A 150 13.93 23.43 -25.20
CA HIS A 150 13.54 23.93 -26.53
C HIS A 150 12.21 24.68 -26.42
#